data_AF-A0A535VWT1-F1
#
_entry.id   AF-A0A535VWT1-F1
#
_cell.length_a   1.000
_cell.length_b   1.000
_cell.length_c   1.000
_cell.angle_alpha   90.00
_cell.angle_beta   90.00
_cell.angle_gamma   90.00
#
_symmetry.space_group_name_H-M   'P 1'
#
loop_
_entity.id
_entity.type
_entity.pdbx_description
1 polymer ?
#
loop_
_entity_poly.entity_id
_entity_poly.type
_entity_poly.pdbx_seq_one_letter_code
_entity_poly.pdbx_strand_id
1 'polypeptide(L)'
;MICFRCHFDRYMALSCRGLAVAQPYHEERPAAQHHRVEGSTRRARMPVNYTNRKGLTYTLYRGQTKTGKPRYYFGRAGQGQGEPVTELPPGFTISESVNGVVSLVKDRPSLIQPEEVAAIEAAVQQHPKARQYRFAVKHDQIEIYEQVGPDYDTLLGELQTFGLSRTDLAERLQAHEERYARYTPVLRFFLLDPTRRRFGAQRMCYRGSIDGWLELVQTGPVATLASALIPTLGTDQFFELW
;
A
#
# COMPACT_ATOMS: atom_id res chain seq x y z
N MET A 1 3.45 -2.97 -24.65
CA MET A 1 3.74 -4.23 -23.94
C MET A 1 4.72 -3.90 -22.82
N ILE A 2 4.23 -3.47 -21.66
CA ILE A 2 5.05 -3.05 -20.52
C ILE A 2 4.54 -3.81 -19.29
N CYS A 3 5.47 -4.59 -18.72
CA CYS A 3 5.27 -5.58 -17.69
C CYS A 3 5.34 -4.89 -16.32
N PHE A 4 4.21 -4.72 -15.63
CA PHE A 4 4.19 -4.34 -14.21
C PHE A 4 4.38 -5.59 -13.36
N ARG A 5 5.64 -5.90 -13.05
CA ARG A 5 6.01 -6.95 -12.10
C ARG A 5 6.25 -6.28 -10.76
N CYS A 6 5.22 -6.23 -9.92
CA CYS A 6 5.37 -5.90 -8.51
C CYS A 6 6.18 -7.01 -7.82
N HIS A 7 7.29 -6.59 -7.21
CA HIS A 7 8.15 -7.42 -6.38
C HIS A 7 7.42 -7.75 -5.08
N PHE A 8 7.06 -9.02 -4.89
CA PHE A 8 6.68 -9.57 -3.59
C PHE A 8 7.52 -10.82 -3.32
N ASP A 9 8.31 -10.73 -2.26
CA ASP A 9 8.97 -11.75 -1.44
C ASP A 9 9.73 -12.94 -2.06
N ARG A 10 11.03 -12.96 -1.73
CA ARG A 10 11.94 -14.11 -1.81
C ARG A 10 12.45 -14.41 -0.40
N TYR A 11 11.70 -15.22 0.36
CA TYR A 11 12.21 -15.90 1.55
C TYR A 11 12.01 -17.41 1.35
N MET A 12 13.09 -18.10 0.98
CA MET A 12 13.22 -19.54 1.14
C MET A 12 14.59 -19.80 1.74
N ALA A 13 14.59 -20.15 3.02
CA ALA A 13 15.72 -20.69 3.73
C ALA A 13 15.99 -22.12 3.25
N LEU A 14 17.22 -22.42 2.83
CA LEU A 14 17.73 -23.78 2.79
C LEU A 14 19.15 -23.84 3.35
N SER A 15 19.21 -24.49 4.51
CA SER A 15 20.37 -25.09 5.14
C SER A 15 21.10 -26.02 4.18
N CYS A 16 22.43 -25.94 4.12
CA CYS A 16 23.30 -27.10 3.90
C CYS A 16 24.65 -26.91 4.58
N ARG A 17 25.01 -27.92 5.38
CA ARG A 17 26.26 -28.10 6.10
C ARG A 17 27.43 -28.32 5.15
N GLY A 18 28.61 -27.85 5.52
CA GLY A 18 29.88 -28.19 4.86
C GLY A 18 31.06 -27.93 5.79
N LEU A 19 31.55 -29.00 6.42
CA LEU A 19 32.81 -29.08 7.15
C LEU A 19 34.01 -28.88 6.21
N ALA A 20 35.01 -28.09 6.61
CA ALA A 20 36.43 -28.40 6.42
C ALA A 20 37.32 -27.36 7.13
N VAL A 21 37.99 -27.77 8.21
CA VAL A 21 39.45 -27.94 8.33
C VAL A 21 40.18 -26.67 8.79
N ALA A 22 40.56 -26.73 10.07
CA ALA A 22 41.55 -25.88 10.71
C ALA A 22 42.95 -26.24 10.23
N GLN A 23 43.83 -25.25 10.08
CA GLN A 23 45.23 -25.38 10.46
C GLN A 23 45.80 -24.01 10.90
N PRO A 24 46.62 -23.99 11.96
CA PRO A 24 47.11 -22.77 12.58
C PRO A 24 48.45 -22.35 11.96
N TYR A 25 48.67 -21.04 11.83
CA TYR A 25 50.02 -20.50 11.73
C TYR A 25 50.21 -19.43 12.81
N HIS A 26 51.23 -19.69 13.61
CA HIS A 26 51.83 -18.83 14.63
C HIS A 26 52.74 -17.78 13.98
N GLU A 27 53.17 -16.82 14.82
CA GLU A 27 54.20 -15.78 14.61
C GLU A 27 53.69 -14.51 13.91
N GLU A 28 53.87 -13.29 14.43
CA GLU A 28 54.69 -12.75 15.52
C GLU A 28 54.11 -11.37 15.91
N ARG A 29 54.22 -11.01 17.19
CA ARG A 29 53.88 -9.67 17.71
C ARG A 29 55.03 -8.68 17.44
N PRO A 30 54.71 -7.46 16.97
CA PRO A 30 55.43 -6.27 17.40
C PRO A 30 54.58 -5.45 18.37
N ALA A 31 55.26 -4.86 19.36
CA ALA A 31 54.66 -4.10 20.44
C ALA A 31 54.12 -2.72 19.99
N ALA A 32 52.96 -2.39 20.56
CA ALA A 32 52.43 -1.08 20.91
C ALA A 32 52.82 0.14 20.06
N GLN A 33 51.90 0.53 19.18
CA GLN A 33 51.65 1.94 18.90
C GLN A 33 50.26 2.28 19.45
N HIS A 34 50.22 3.03 20.55
CA HIS A 34 49.01 3.62 21.09
C HIS A 34 48.51 4.71 20.16
N HIS A 35 47.81 4.31 19.09
CA HIS A 35 46.89 5.22 18.41
C HIS A 35 45.60 5.28 19.23
N ARG A 36 45.45 6.37 19.97
CA ARG A 36 44.17 6.82 20.52
C ARG A 36 43.22 7.08 19.35
N VAL A 37 42.48 6.04 18.96
CA VAL A 37 41.33 6.17 18.06
C VAL A 37 40.17 6.70 18.91
N GLU A 38 40.18 8.00 19.18
CA GLU A 38 38.94 8.74 19.43
C GLU A 38 38.19 8.83 18.08
N GLY A 39 37.64 7.69 17.66
CA GLY A 39 37.00 7.49 16.37
C GLY A 39 35.51 7.31 16.55
N SER A 40 34.81 8.43 16.70
CA SER A 40 33.45 8.68 16.24
C SER A 40 32.78 7.52 15.48
N THR A 41 31.99 6.71 16.18
CA THR A 41 30.90 5.93 15.56
C THR A 41 29.56 6.41 16.08
N ARG A 42 29.35 7.74 16.05
CA ARG A 42 27.99 8.25 15.80
C ARG A 42 27.72 8.01 14.32
N ARG A 43 27.26 6.81 13.94
CA ARG A 43 26.39 6.71 12.77
C ARG A 43 25.33 7.77 13.01
N ALA A 44 25.33 8.83 12.19
CA ALA A 44 24.31 9.85 12.27
C ALA A 44 22.97 9.11 12.24
N ARG A 45 22.27 9.08 13.37
CA ARG A 45 21.01 8.36 13.48
C ARG A 45 20.03 9.11 12.61
N MET A 46 19.87 8.62 11.38
CA MET A 46 18.99 9.25 10.41
C MET A 46 17.54 9.02 10.84
N PRO A 47 16.68 10.04 10.72
CA PRO A 47 15.26 9.86 10.94
C PRO A 47 14.69 8.78 10.02
N VAL A 48 13.70 8.04 10.49
CA VAL A 48 12.93 7.11 9.67
C VAL A 48 12.17 7.92 8.64
N ASN A 49 12.51 7.74 7.37
CA ASN A 49 11.87 8.38 6.23
C ASN A 49 11.17 7.35 5.35
N TYR A 50 10.09 7.76 4.72
CA TYR A 50 9.34 6.96 3.76
C TYR A 50 8.87 7.84 2.61
N THR A 51 9.23 7.48 1.38
CA THR A 51 8.73 8.14 0.17
C THR A 51 7.57 7.31 -0.38
N ASN A 52 6.39 7.91 -0.45
CA ASN A 52 5.19 7.24 -0.93
C ASN A 52 5.18 7.08 -2.46
N ARG A 53 4.19 6.35 -3.00
CA ARG A 53 4.02 6.17 -4.46
C ARG A 53 3.88 7.47 -5.25
N LYS A 54 3.45 8.54 -4.58
CA LYS A 54 3.28 9.89 -5.16
C LYS A 54 4.58 10.73 -5.13
N GLY A 55 5.71 10.14 -4.70
CA GLY A 55 6.99 10.81 -4.61
C GLY A 55 7.11 11.80 -3.44
N LEU A 56 6.20 11.75 -2.46
CA LEU A 56 6.24 12.59 -1.28
C LEU A 56 6.97 11.87 -0.15
N THR A 57 8.00 12.52 0.40
CA THR A 57 8.77 12.00 1.53
C THR A 57 8.19 12.44 2.86
N TYR A 58 7.97 11.46 3.73
CA TYR A 58 7.50 11.63 5.10
C TYR A 58 8.59 11.22 6.08
N THR A 59 8.65 11.91 7.21
CA THR A 59 9.53 11.59 8.34
C THR A 59 8.66 11.16 9.52
N LEU A 60 9.10 10.14 10.25
CA LEU A 60 8.41 9.68 11.46
C LEU A 60 8.77 10.59 12.64
N TYR A 61 7.76 11.13 13.30
CA TYR A 61 7.90 11.96 14.49
C TYR A 61 7.26 11.30 15.71
N ARG A 62 7.86 11.55 16.87
CA ARG A 62 7.30 11.25 18.19
C ARG A 62 6.85 12.57 18.83
N GLY A 63 5.57 12.67 19.08
CA GLY A 63 4.97 13.69 19.94
C GLY A 63 4.42 13.07 21.23
N GLN A 64 3.71 13.90 21.99
CA GLN A 64 2.97 13.48 23.18
C GLN A 64 1.48 13.78 22.99
N THR A 65 0.63 12.89 23.50
CA THR A 65 -0.81 13.16 23.62
C THR A 65 -1.09 14.08 24.80
N LYS A 66 -2.32 14.62 24.88
CA LYS A 66 -2.78 15.43 26.05
C LYS A 66 -2.63 14.70 27.39
N THR A 67 -2.58 13.36 27.38
CA THR A 67 -2.44 12.49 28.56
C THR A 67 -1.01 11.99 28.76
N GLY A 68 -0.02 12.54 28.05
CA GLY A 68 1.41 12.20 28.18
C GLY A 68 1.84 10.92 27.45
N LYS A 69 0.92 10.12 26.90
CA LYS A 69 1.28 8.93 26.12
C LYS A 69 2.00 9.31 24.83
N PRO A 70 3.04 8.56 24.39
CA PRO A 70 3.72 8.83 23.14
C PRO A 70 2.77 8.65 21.96
N ARG A 71 2.80 9.59 21.02
CA ARG A 71 2.08 9.51 19.75
C ARG A 71 3.08 9.55 18.61
N TYR A 72 3.08 8.51 17.79
CA TYR A 72 3.87 8.46 16.57
C TYR A 72 3.01 8.87 15.37
N TYR A 73 3.59 9.65 14.47
CA TYR A 73 2.92 10.02 13.23
C TYR A 73 3.93 10.40 12.14
N PHE A 74 3.54 10.22 10.88
CA PHE A 74 4.33 10.68 9.75
C PHE A 74 3.95 12.11 9.39
N GLY A 75 4.93 13.00 9.36
CA GLY A 75 4.81 14.37 8.86
C GLY A 75 5.62 14.54 7.58
N ARG A 76 5.25 15.50 6.73
CA ARG A 76 6.13 15.88 5.61
C ARG A 76 7.45 16.41 6.15
N ALA A 77 8.55 16.11 5.45
CA ALA A 77 9.87 16.57 5.86
C ALA A 77 9.87 18.09 6.12
N GLY A 78 10.34 18.50 7.30
CA GLY A 78 10.37 19.90 7.72
C GLY A 78 9.03 20.50 8.20
N GLN A 79 7.94 19.72 8.18
CA GLN A 79 6.60 20.17 8.62
C GLN A 79 6.10 19.44 9.89
N GLY A 80 6.87 18.49 10.42
CA GLY A 80 6.51 17.77 11.65
C GLY A 80 6.66 18.61 12.92
N GLN A 81 5.74 18.42 13.84
CA GLN A 81 5.72 18.98 15.20
C GLN A 81 6.11 17.88 16.21
N GLY A 82 7.40 17.63 16.41
CA GLY A 82 7.87 16.58 17.31
C GLY A 82 9.32 16.20 17.09
N GLU A 83 9.80 15.23 17.86
CA GLU A 83 11.16 14.71 17.71
C GLU A 83 11.20 13.67 16.59
N PRO A 84 12.06 13.82 15.57
CA PRO A 84 12.25 12.79 14.56
C PRO A 84 12.76 11.49 15.21
N VAL A 85 12.12 10.38 14.89
CA VAL A 85 12.47 9.06 15.44
C VAL A 85 13.42 8.35 14.49
N THR A 86 14.36 7.60 15.05
CA THR A 86 15.46 6.96 14.31
C THR A 86 15.24 5.46 14.11
N GLU A 87 14.25 4.89 14.81
CA GLU A 87 13.85 3.48 14.75
C GLU A 87 12.32 3.36 14.84
N LEU A 88 11.74 2.32 14.23
CA LEU A 88 10.32 2.03 14.37
C LEU A 88 10.04 1.47 15.77
N PRO A 89 8.94 1.88 16.45
CA PRO A 89 8.58 1.26 17.70
C PRO A 89 8.21 -0.23 17.50
N PRO A 90 8.57 -1.12 18.45
CA PRO A 90 8.27 -2.55 18.33
C PRO A 90 6.77 -2.83 18.12
N GLY A 91 6.45 -3.78 17.23
CA GLY A 91 5.07 -4.17 16.92
C GLY A 91 4.33 -3.18 16.01
N PHE A 92 5.05 -2.29 15.33
CA PHE A 92 4.49 -1.40 14.32
C PHE A 92 5.19 -1.57 12.97
N THR A 93 4.44 -1.31 11.90
CA THR A 93 4.93 -1.27 10.53
C THR A 93 4.43 -0.01 9.82
N ILE A 94 5.10 0.34 8.73
CA ILE A 94 4.71 1.47 7.88
C ILE A 94 3.66 0.96 6.89
N SER A 95 2.56 1.69 6.76
CA SER A 95 1.50 1.41 5.79
C SER A 95 1.20 2.65 4.97
N GLU A 96 1.02 2.45 3.67
CA GLU A 96 0.61 3.48 2.72
C GLU A 96 -0.81 3.21 2.23
N SER A 97 -1.70 4.20 2.34
CA SER A 97 -3.05 4.11 1.80
C SER A 97 -3.08 4.22 0.27
N VAL A 98 -4.21 3.86 -0.35
CA VAL A 98 -4.44 4.03 -1.81
C VAL A 98 -4.17 5.48 -2.26
N ASN A 99 -4.45 6.45 -1.39
CA ASN A 99 -4.27 7.87 -1.66
C ASN A 99 -2.85 8.39 -1.36
N GLY A 100 -1.92 7.51 -0.97
CA GLY A 100 -0.53 7.85 -0.64
C GLY A 100 -0.35 8.41 0.78
N VAL A 101 -1.33 8.26 1.67
CA VAL A 101 -1.16 8.67 3.07
C VAL A 101 -0.33 7.61 3.79
N VAL A 102 0.81 8.04 4.34
CA VAL A 102 1.72 7.17 5.09
C VAL A 102 1.32 7.20 6.56
N SER A 103 1.20 6.03 7.17
CA SER A 103 0.81 5.87 8.56
C SER A 103 1.64 4.80 9.23
N LEU A 104 1.85 4.96 10.53
CA LEU A 104 2.40 3.91 11.37
C LEU A 104 1.22 3.09 11.92
N VAL A 105 1.18 1.81 11.59
CA VAL A 105 0.10 0.89 11.99
C VAL A 105 0.65 -0.22 12.85
N LYS A 106 -0.20 -0.81 13.71
CA LYS A 106 0.19 -2.00 14.46
C LYS A 106 0.42 -3.14 13.49
N ASP A 107 1.45 -3.93 13.77
CA ASP A 107 1.70 -5.16 13.05
C ASP A 107 0.61 -6.18 13.38
N ARG A 108 -0.24 -6.46 12.39
CA ARG A 108 -1.36 -7.40 12.49
C ARG A 108 -1.46 -8.14 11.16
N PRO A 109 -1.17 -9.45 11.13
CA PRO A 109 -1.30 -10.25 9.92
C PRO A 109 -2.72 -10.16 9.34
N SER A 110 -2.84 -10.19 8.01
CA SER A 110 -4.14 -10.28 7.34
C SER A 110 -4.70 -11.69 7.47
N LEU A 111 -6.02 -11.81 7.63
CA LEU A 111 -6.82 -13.04 7.51
C LEU A 111 -7.23 -13.33 6.06
N ILE A 112 -6.96 -12.39 5.16
CA ILE A 112 -7.20 -12.54 3.73
C ILE A 112 -6.05 -13.35 3.14
N GLN A 113 -6.39 -14.41 2.43
CA GLN A 113 -5.43 -15.33 1.83
C GLN A 113 -4.91 -14.78 0.50
N PRO A 114 -3.68 -15.12 0.08
CA PRO A 114 -3.11 -14.61 -1.18
C PRO A 114 -3.97 -14.90 -2.43
N GLU A 115 -4.60 -16.08 -2.49
CA GLU A 115 -5.49 -16.50 -3.57
C GLU A 115 -6.75 -15.62 -3.67
N GLU A 116 -7.23 -15.11 -2.54
CA GLU A 116 -8.39 -14.22 -2.47
C GLU A 116 -8.03 -12.83 -2.98
N VAL A 117 -6.82 -12.36 -2.64
CA VAL A 117 -6.27 -11.11 -3.18
C VAL A 117 -6.09 -11.23 -4.70
N ALA A 118 -5.52 -12.34 -5.18
CA ALA A 118 -5.31 -12.58 -6.60
C ALA A 118 -6.63 -12.62 -7.39
N ALA A 119 -7.70 -13.18 -6.81
CA ALA A 119 -9.02 -13.17 -7.43
C ALA A 119 -9.59 -11.76 -7.59
N ILE A 120 -9.42 -10.90 -6.58
CA ILE A 120 -9.82 -9.49 -6.67
C ILE A 120 -8.98 -8.74 -7.71
N GLU A 121 -7.66 -8.94 -7.68
CA GLU A 121 -6.74 -8.32 -8.64
C GLU A 121 -7.12 -8.68 -10.08
N ALA A 122 -7.37 -9.96 -10.36
CA ALA A 122 -7.78 -10.43 -11.69
C ALA A 122 -9.10 -9.78 -12.13
N ALA A 123 -10.10 -9.71 -11.25
CA ALA A 123 -11.38 -9.10 -11.56
C ALA A 123 -11.26 -7.59 -11.83
N VAL A 124 -10.45 -6.86 -11.05
CA VAL A 124 -10.18 -5.43 -11.28
C VAL A 124 -9.45 -5.22 -12.60
N GLN A 125 -8.46 -6.05 -12.92
CA GLN A 125 -7.70 -5.96 -14.17
C GLN A 125 -8.54 -6.24 -15.42
N GLN A 126 -9.58 -7.06 -15.31
CA GLN A 126 -10.52 -7.34 -16.40
C GLN A 126 -11.55 -6.23 -16.63
N HIS A 127 -11.66 -5.27 -15.70
CA HIS A 127 -12.62 -4.17 -15.84
C HIS A 127 -12.24 -3.24 -17.02
N PRO A 128 -13.20 -2.81 -17.86
CA PRO A 128 -12.89 -1.91 -19.00
C PRO A 128 -12.19 -0.62 -18.59
N LYS A 129 -12.48 -0.14 -17.38
CA LYS A 129 -11.88 1.04 -16.75
C LYS A 129 -10.91 0.69 -15.61
N ALA A 130 -10.16 -0.42 -15.71
CA ALA A 130 -9.29 -0.94 -14.63
C ALA A 130 -8.40 0.13 -13.97
N ARG A 131 -7.92 1.12 -14.73
CA ARG A 131 -7.06 2.23 -14.23
C ARG A 131 -7.75 3.12 -13.18
N GLN A 132 -9.07 3.24 -13.25
CA GLN A 132 -9.87 4.04 -12.33
C GLN A 132 -10.07 3.34 -10.99
N TYR A 133 -9.73 2.06 -10.89
CA TYR A 133 -9.93 1.27 -9.68
C TYR A 133 -8.60 0.88 -9.04
N ARG A 134 -8.59 0.95 -7.71
CA ARG A 134 -7.51 0.42 -6.87
C ARG A 134 -8.14 -0.36 -5.73
N PHE A 135 -7.39 -1.27 -5.13
CA PHE A 135 -7.86 -1.96 -3.93
C PHE A 135 -6.81 -1.91 -2.81
N ALA A 136 -7.29 -2.08 -1.59
CA ALA A 136 -6.46 -2.24 -0.41
C ALA A 136 -6.94 -3.42 0.42
N VAL A 137 -6.00 -4.28 0.80
CA VAL A 137 -6.22 -5.38 1.72
C VAL A 137 -6.06 -4.86 3.14
N LYS A 138 -7.05 -5.12 3.99
CA LYS A 138 -7.03 -4.85 5.43
C LYS A 138 -6.90 -6.18 6.18
N HIS A 139 -7.10 -6.14 7.49
CA HIS A 139 -7.01 -7.33 8.31
C HIS A 139 -7.99 -8.43 7.87
N ASP A 140 -9.26 -8.09 7.69
CA ASP A 140 -10.37 -9.04 7.46
C ASP A 140 -11.28 -8.61 6.30
N GLN A 141 -10.87 -7.59 5.54
CA GLN A 141 -11.64 -7.04 4.44
C GLN A 141 -10.74 -6.55 3.31
N ILE A 142 -11.31 -6.47 2.12
CA ILE A 142 -10.72 -5.91 0.92
C ILE A 142 -11.61 -4.76 0.46
N GLU A 143 -11.05 -3.57 0.32
CA GLU A 143 -11.78 -2.38 -0.13
C GLU A 143 -11.36 -2.01 -1.55
N ILE A 144 -12.33 -1.84 -2.43
CA ILE A 144 -12.17 -1.30 -3.78
C ILE A 144 -12.46 0.20 -3.73
N TYR A 145 -11.60 0.96 -4.38
CA TYR A 145 -11.66 2.40 -4.48
C TYR A 145 -11.75 2.81 -5.94
N GLU A 146 -12.57 3.81 -6.20
CA GLU A 146 -12.74 4.44 -7.51
C GLU A 146 -12.08 5.82 -7.50
N GLN A 147 -11.49 6.17 -8.63
CA GLN A 147 -10.88 7.47 -8.84
C GLN A 147 -11.93 8.58 -8.90
N VAL A 148 -11.68 9.65 -8.17
CA VAL A 148 -12.46 10.88 -8.20
C VAL A 148 -11.72 11.92 -9.03
N GLY A 149 -12.39 12.44 -10.03
CA GLY A 149 -11.85 13.48 -10.91
C GLY A 149 -12.20 13.22 -12.37
N PRO A 150 -11.62 13.99 -13.29
CA PRO A 150 -11.87 13.82 -14.72
C PRO A 150 -11.35 12.46 -15.20
N ASP A 151 -12.08 11.87 -16.16
CA ASP A 151 -11.67 10.66 -16.87
C ASP A 151 -10.57 11.03 -17.88
N TYR A 152 -9.31 10.84 -17.48
CA TYR A 152 -8.16 11.22 -18.29
C TYR A 152 -8.02 10.37 -19.56
N ASP A 153 -8.49 9.12 -19.56
CA ASP A 153 -8.50 8.27 -20.75
C ASP A 153 -9.46 8.85 -21.80
N THR A 154 -10.63 9.36 -21.37
CA THR A 154 -11.58 10.06 -22.25
C THR A 154 -10.97 11.34 -22.83
N LEU A 155 -10.38 12.18 -21.97
CA LEU A 155 -9.70 13.41 -22.41
C LEU A 155 -8.57 13.13 -23.41
N LEU A 156 -7.81 12.06 -23.20
CA LEU A 156 -6.75 11.66 -24.11
C LEU A 156 -7.30 11.23 -25.48
N GLY A 157 -8.42 10.50 -25.50
CA GLY A 157 -9.12 10.11 -26.74
C GLY A 157 -9.62 11.32 -27.53
N GLU A 158 -10.12 12.35 -26.86
CA GLU A 158 -10.51 13.61 -27.51
C GLU A 158 -9.29 14.32 -28.13
N LEU A 159 -8.19 14.44 -27.38
CA LEU A 159 -6.95 15.05 -27.88
C LEU A 159 -6.37 14.32 -29.10
N GLN A 160 -6.46 12.99 -29.12
CA GLN A 160 -6.07 12.17 -30.27
C GLN A 160 -6.95 12.47 -31.49
N THR A 161 -8.26 12.59 -31.28
CA THR A 161 -9.24 12.92 -32.33
C THR A 161 -8.95 14.29 -32.96
N PHE A 162 -8.47 15.26 -32.18
CA PHE A 162 -8.06 16.58 -32.67
C PHE A 162 -6.62 16.65 -33.20
N GLY A 163 -5.91 15.52 -33.34
CA GLY A 163 -4.55 15.48 -33.89
C GLY A 163 -3.48 16.10 -32.97
N LEU A 164 -3.79 16.29 -31.68
CA LEU A 164 -2.88 16.87 -30.67
C LEU A 164 -2.07 15.81 -29.92
N SER A 165 -2.11 14.56 -30.38
CA SER A 165 -1.47 13.42 -29.71
C SER A 165 0.05 13.45 -29.86
N ARG A 166 0.73 13.91 -28.81
CA ARG A 166 2.16 13.67 -28.61
C ARG A 166 2.35 12.66 -27.49
N THR A 167 3.19 11.65 -27.68
CA THR A 167 3.54 10.66 -26.65
C THR A 167 3.96 11.30 -25.33
N ASP A 168 4.73 12.40 -25.40
CA ASP A 168 5.12 13.22 -24.24
C ASP A 168 3.91 13.74 -23.44
N LEU A 169 2.82 14.14 -24.12
CA LEU A 169 1.63 14.63 -23.44
C LEU A 169 0.90 13.50 -22.69
N ALA A 170 0.81 12.31 -23.30
CA ALA A 170 0.20 11.14 -22.68
C ALA A 170 0.98 10.71 -21.42
N GLU A 171 2.31 10.64 -21.50
CA GLU A 171 3.17 10.33 -20.36
C GLU A 171 3.04 11.36 -19.25
N ARG A 172 2.98 12.66 -19.59
CA ARG A 172 2.80 13.74 -18.61
C ARG A 172 1.44 13.71 -17.95
N LEU A 173 0.37 13.41 -18.69
CA LEU A 173 -0.98 13.24 -18.14
C LEU A 173 -1.03 12.05 -17.19
N GLN A 174 -0.45 10.91 -17.57
CA GLN A 174 -0.37 9.72 -16.72
C GLN A 174 0.43 9.99 -15.43
N ALA A 175 1.58 10.68 -15.53
CA ALA A 175 2.37 11.06 -14.37
C ALA A 175 1.63 12.05 -13.46
N HIS A 176 0.86 12.97 -14.04
CA HIS A 176 0.02 13.89 -13.30
C HIS A 176 -1.11 13.15 -12.57
N GLU A 177 -1.77 12.23 -13.25
CA GLU A 177 -2.81 11.37 -12.69
C GLU A 177 -2.28 10.55 -11.51
N GLU A 178 -1.19 9.81 -11.66
CA GLU A 178 -0.61 9.02 -10.56
C GLU A 178 -0.30 9.89 -9.33
N ARG A 179 0.21 11.11 -9.56
CA ARG A 179 0.60 12.02 -8.49
C ARG A 179 -0.59 12.64 -7.75
N TYR A 180 -1.65 12.99 -8.47
CA TYR A 180 -2.74 13.82 -7.93
C TYR A 180 -4.09 13.10 -7.81
N ALA A 181 -4.24 11.92 -8.40
CA ALA A 181 -5.47 11.14 -8.32
C ALA A 181 -5.88 10.92 -6.86
N ARG A 182 -7.18 11.08 -6.62
CA ARG A 182 -7.83 10.78 -5.36
C ARG A 182 -8.76 9.61 -5.60
N TYR A 183 -8.87 8.76 -4.61
CA TYR A 183 -9.65 7.55 -4.66
C TYR A 183 -10.60 7.51 -3.48
N THR A 184 -11.87 7.19 -3.73
CA THR A 184 -12.89 7.00 -2.70
C THR A 184 -13.34 5.55 -2.67
N PRO A 185 -13.58 4.98 -1.48
CA PRO A 185 -14.08 3.61 -1.37
C PRO A 185 -15.49 3.49 -1.96
N VAL A 186 -15.73 2.44 -2.75
CA VAL A 186 -17.02 2.21 -3.43
C VAL A 186 -17.62 0.83 -3.17
N LEU A 187 -16.76 -0.19 -2.98
CA LEU A 187 -17.16 -1.57 -2.72
C LEU A 187 -16.19 -2.17 -1.71
N ARG A 188 -16.68 -3.00 -0.80
CA ARG A 188 -15.82 -3.81 0.07
C ARG A 188 -16.33 -5.23 0.20
N PHE A 189 -15.39 -6.15 0.34
CA PHE A 189 -15.62 -7.53 0.70
C PHE A 189 -15.09 -7.75 2.11
N PHE A 190 -15.87 -8.37 2.99
CA PHE A 190 -15.48 -8.59 4.37
C PHE A 190 -15.72 -10.05 4.76
N LEU A 191 -14.76 -10.62 5.47
CA LEU A 191 -14.77 -12.03 5.86
C LEU A 191 -15.81 -12.26 6.95
N LEU A 192 -16.90 -12.95 6.61
CA LEU A 192 -17.98 -13.31 7.53
C LEU A 192 -17.64 -14.54 8.36
N ASP A 193 -17.06 -15.55 7.70
CA ASP A 193 -16.73 -16.83 8.32
C ASP A 193 -15.34 -17.29 7.84
N PRO A 194 -14.30 -17.16 8.70
CA PRO A 194 -12.95 -17.61 8.40
C PRO A 194 -12.81 -19.12 8.19
N THR A 195 -13.70 -19.93 8.76
CA THR A 195 -13.64 -21.39 8.68
C THR A 195 -14.20 -21.87 7.35
N ARG A 196 -15.31 -21.27 6.91
CA ARG A 196 -15.97 -21.60 5.64
C ARG A 196 -15.49 -20.74 4.45
N ARG A 197 -14.54 -19.83 4.68
CA ARG A 197 -14.08 -18.79 3.74
C ARG A 197 -15.25 -18.07 3.05
N ARG A 198 -16.24 -17.65 3.84
CA ARG A 198 -17.43 -16.94 3.34
C ARG A 198 -17.26 -15.44 3.55
N PHE A 199 -17.54 -14.69 2.50
CA PHE A 199 -17.50 -13.23 2.48
C PHE A 199 -18.90 -12.66 2.30
N GLY A 200 -19.08 -11.45 2.84
CA GLY A 200 -20.14 -10.55 2.45
C GLY A 200 -19.58 -9.41 1.59
N ALA A 201 -20.47 -8.68 0.93
CA ALA A 201 -20.12 -7.49 0.18
C ALA A 201 -20.96 -6.29 0.63
N GLN A 202 -20.36 -5.10 0.61
CA GLN A 202 -21.07 -3.86 0.88
C GLN A 202 -20.66 -2.79 -0.11
N ARG A 203 -21.60 -1.97 -0.54
CA ARG A 203 -21.33 -0.80 -1.38
C ARG A 203 -21.40 0.48 -0.57
N MET A 204 -20.67 1.50 -0.99
CA MET A 204 -20.76 2.81 -0.36
C MET A 204 -22.09 3.49 -0.74
N CYS A 205 -22.75 4.10 0.24
CA CYS A 205 -23.97 4.89 0.08
C CYS A 205 -23.65 6.36 0.41
N TYR A 206 -24.09 7.26 -0.47
CA TYR A 206 -23.89 8.71 -0.37
C TYR A 206 -25.21 9.48 -0.22
N ARG A 207 -26.30 8.80 0.15
CA ARG A 207 -27.58 9.47 0.40
C ARG A 207 -27.48 10.07 1.79
N GLY A 208 -27.51 11.40 1.94
CA GLY A 208 -27.20 12.08 3.21
C GLY A 208 -28.02 11.71 4.47
N SER A 209 -28.99 10.79 4.38
CA SER A 209 -29.61 10.13 5.54
C SER A 209 -28.88 8.87 6.02
N ILE A 210 -28.05 8.26 5.17
CA ILE A 210 -27.20 7.08 5.38
C ILE A 210 -25.86 7.32 4.66
N ASP A 211 -24.92 7.92 5.37
CA ASP A 211 -23.52 7.98 4.94
C ASP A 211 -22.79 6.74 5.47
N GLY A 212 -22.44 5.82 4.58
CA GLY A 212 -21.70 4.62 4.99
C GLY A 212 -21.92 3.42 4.09
N TRP A 213 -21.68 2.24 4.64
CA TRP A 213 -21.71 0.99 3.90
C TRP A 213 -23.09 0.35 3.93
N LEU A 214 -23.63 0.05 2.75
CA LEU A 214 -24.88 -0.70 2.57
C LEU A 214 -24.55 -2.14 2.22
N GLU A 215 -25.09 -3.08 3.01
CA GLU A 215 -24.89 -4.51 2.82
C GLU A 215 -25.64 -5.03 1.59
N LEU A 216 -24.95 -5.85 0.81
CA LEU A 216 -25.53 -6.54 -0.34
C LEU A 216 -25.96 -7.94 0.10
N VAL A 217 -27.10 -8.43 -0.41
CA VAL A 217 -27.64 -9.76 -0.07
C VAL A 217 -26.68 -10.90 -0.44
N GLN A 218 -25.84 -10.69 -1.45
CA GLN A 218 -24.92 -11.72 -1.96
C GLN A 218 -23.78 -12.01 -0.98
N THR A 219 -23.56 -13.30 -0.73
CA THR A 219 -22.49 -13.81 0.14
C THR A 219 -21.93 -15.09 -0.46
N GLY A 220 -20.66 -15.39 -0.20
CA GLY A 220 -20.00 -16.56 -0.78
C GLY A 220 -18.48 -16.44 -0.80
N PRO A 221 -17.79 -17.31 -1.56
CA PRO A 221 -16.36 -17.13 -1.82
C PRO A 221 -16.10 -15.77 -2.47
N VAL A 222 -15.04 -15.09 -2.06
CA VAL A 222 -14.73 -13.75 -2.56
C VAL A 222 -14.52 -13.72 -4.08
N ALA A 223 -13.95 -14.77 -4.67
CA ALA A 223 -13.78 -14.86 -6.12
C ALA A 223 -15.13 -14.80 -6.87
N THR A 224 -16.15 -15.48 -6.36
CA THR A 224 -17.50 -15.45 -6.93
C THR A 224 -18.10 -14.06 -6.82
N LEU A 225 -18.04 -13.45 -5.63
CA LEU A 225 -18.57 -12.10 -5.42
C LEU A 225 -17.82 -11.06 -6.28
N ALA A 226 -16.50 -11.17 -6.38
CA ALA A 226 -15.65 -10.32 -7.20
C ALA A 226 -16.07 -10.36 -8.67
N SER A 227 -16.22 -11.57 -9.22
CA SER A 227 -16.63 -11.77 -10.62
C SER A 227 -18.02 -11.23 -10.94
N ALA A 228 -18.93 -11.21 -9.95
CA ALA A 228 -20.29 -10.72 -10.13
C ALA A 228 -20.37 -9.18 -9.96
N LEU A 229 -19.65 -8.63 -8.99
CA LEU A 229 -19.84 -7.24 -8.56
C LEU A 229 -18.90 -6.26 -9.25
N ILE A 230 -17.62 -6.62 -9.42
CA ILE A 230 -16.62 -5.69 -9.97
C ILE A 230 -16.95 -5.24 -11.41
N PRO A 231 -17.45 -6.09 -12.32
CA PRO A 231 -17.84 -5.66 -13.67
C PRO A 231 -18.95 -4.61 -13.71
N THR A 232 -19.72 -4.45 -12.62
CA THR A 232 -20.82 -3.47 -12.56
C THR A 232 -20.36 -2.09 -12.09
N LEU A 233 -19.13 -1.96 -11.56
CA LEU A 233 -18.62 -0.69 -11.05
C LEU A 233 -18.66 0.42 -12.12
N GLY A 234 -19.02 1.63 -11.70
CA GLY A 234 -19.18 2.76 -12.61
C GLY A 234 -20.40 2.67 -13.55
N THR A 235 -21.32 1.73 -13.32
CA THR A 235 -22.58 1.60 -14.07
C THR A 235 -23.81 1.77 -13.18
N ASP A 236 -24.96 2.11 -13.77
CA ASP A 236 -26.23 2.22 -13.04
C ASP A 236 -26.63 0.90 -12.36
N GLN A 237 -26.29 -0.24 -12.97
CA GLN A 237 -26.58 -1.58 -12.44
C GLN A 237 -26.00 -1.78 -11.04
N PHE A 238 -24.84 -1.19 -10.73
CA PHE A 238 -24.22 -1.31 -9.40
C PHE A 238 -25.08 -0.69 -8.29
N PHE A 239 -25.85 0.34 -8.61
CA PHE A 239 -26.72 1.01 -7.64
C PHE A 239 -28.06 0.29 -7.43
N GLU A 240 -28.40 -0.63 -8.34
CA GLU A 240 -29.59 -1.48 -8.30
C GLU A 240 -29.34 -2.84 -7.60
N LEU A 241 -28.17 -3.02 -7.00
CA LEU A 241 -27.86 -4.19 -6.19
C LEU A 241 -28.49 -4.00 -4.79
N TRP A 242 -29.59 -4.72 -4.54
CA TRP A 242 -30.32 -4.81 -3.27
C TRP A 242 -30.30 -6.26 -2.76
#